data_AF-A0A6L6AT90-F1
#
_entry.id   AF-A0A6L6AT90-F1
#
_cell.length_a   1.000
_cell.length_b   1.000
_cell.length_c   1.000
_cell.angle_alpha   90.00
_cell.angle_beta   90.00
_cell.angle_gamma   90.00
#
_symmetry.space_group_name_H-M   'P 1'
#
loop_
_entity.id
_entity.type
_entity.pdbx_description
1 polymer ?
#
loop_
_entity_poly.entity_id
_entity_poly.type
_entity_poly.pdbx_seq_one_letter_code
_entity_poly.pdbx_strand_id
1 'polypeptide(L)'
;MKSERTKIAVILAILSTIFLGVPTISSAAQISIFASKHQVNVIALTPANQADYWSAYSGEQLVKLKSSTAEAMVFWNKASKGKFKSSLKYIVAPAGSAISRCDARADWKQAQALAKLPTLTKYQHIIVINPSDTCGYAGYAEVLGSRVSVKLITPTNIAHEFGHNLGFSHSATVICPNDDFATITSQCTISQYADSTDVMGSDQVSAQSFISSAQRALVFKSPLIKIVGPGTYLITQNSPVGTAPILGFKTKTAEALIEFNDASRNGGLALGIDDIPGIQVRLINSAATKKLPVVGESGIGTLALGHIVGKDNSGACAGACHTDLRFHVGDSVKIPDSGFTLYVGSGDRNGLTVTIAKSSESSLSKAPGNPVILTPLETSMVQGAQLSWSAPANAAKLAGYIILGKLPIAVPGRDPLVPVIVGYTGAKTTTFEMPAQIFPGNEFLTLAVVGIDKYGHRSPATFYDFMTRTP
;
A
#
# COMPACT_ATOMS: atom_id res chain seq x y z
N MET A 1 1.51 -52.84 -5.38
CA MET A 1 2.01 -51.51 -4.91
C MET A 1 2.79 -50.70 -5.95
N LYS A 2 3.52 -51.28 -6.93
CA LYS A 2 4.18 -50.48 -7.99
C LYS A 2 3.22 -49.85 -9.03
N SER A 3 2.05 -50.47 -9.26
CA SER A 3 1.07 -50.02 -10.26
C SER A 3 0.23 -48.80 -9.84
N GLU A 4 0.07 -48.51 -8.54
CA GLU A 4 -0.70 -47.35 -8.08
C GLU A 4 0.13 -46.06 -8.02
N ARG A 5 1.43 -46.15 -7.76
CA ARG A 5 2.33 -44.99 -7.75
C ARG A 5 2.44 -44.33 -9.13
N THR A 6 2.36 -45.11 -10.21
CA THR A 6 2.35 -44.59 -11.58
C THR A 6 1.04 -43.87 -11.93
N LYS A 7 -0.09 -44.31 -11.40
CA LYS A 7 -1.40 -43.65 -11.62
C LYS A 7 -1.49 -42.31 -10.88
N ILE A 8 -0.95 -42.22 -9.65
CA ILE A 8 -0.89 -40.96 -8.90
C ILE A 8 0.07 -39.96 -9.55
N ALA A 9 1.22 -40.41 -10.06
CA ALA A 9 2.16 -39.55 -10.78
C ALA A 9 1.58 -39.00 -12.11
N VAL A 10 0.77 -39.78 -12.81
CA VAL A 10 0.08 -39.34 -14.04
C VAL A 10 -1.07 -38.38 -13.72
N ILE A 11 -1.80 -38.57 -12.62
CA ILE A 11 -2.87 -37.63 -12.20
C ILE A 11 -2.27 -36.29 -11.72
N LEU A 12 -1.13 -36.29 -11.01
CA LEU A 12 -0.41 -35.06 -10.65
C LEU A 12 0.22 -34.36 -11.86
N ALA A 13 0.71 -35.10 -12.86
CA ALA A 13 1.20 -34.52 -14.11
C ALA A 13 0.06 -33.92 -14.96
N ILE A 14 -1.11 -34.57 -14.99
CA ILE A 14 -2.29 -34.06 -15.71
C ILE A 14 -2.88 -32.82 -15.03
N LEU A 15 -2.93 -32.75 -13.69
CA LEU A 15 -3.31 -31.52 -12.98
C LEU A 15 -2.29 -30.38 -13.18
N SER A 16 -1.01 -30.68 -13.36
CA SER A 16 0.02 -29.68 -13.67
C SER A 16 -0.09 -29.12 -15.10
N THR A 17 -0.64 -29.87 -16.06
CA THR A 17 -0.78 -29.43 -17.46
C THR A 17 -2.11 -28.74 -17.79
N ILE A 18 -3.06 -28.68 -16.85
CA ILE A 18 -4.28 -27.86 -16.96
C ILE A 18 -4.03 -26.41 -16.47
N PHE A 19 -2.77 -26.02 -16.25
CA PHE A 19 -2.38 -24.61 -16.35
C PHE A 19 -2.24 -24.24 -17.84
N LEU A 20 -3.36 -24.31 -18.56
CA LEU A 20 -3.50 -23.73 -19.89
C LEU A 20 -3.18 -22.25 -19.76
N GLY A 21 -2.21 -21.80 -20.56
CA GLY A 21 -1.71 -20.43 -20.56
C GLY A 21 -2.87 -19.45 -20.49
N VAL A 22 -3.03 -18.85 -19.31
CA VAL A 22 -3.94 -17.74 -19.11
C VAL A 22 -3.55 -16.71 -20.17
N PRO A 23 -4.43 -16.39 -21.12
CA PRO A 23 -4.08 -15.45 -22.17
C PRO A 23 -3.74 -14.14 -21.48
N THR A 24 -2.47 -13.74 -21.55
CA THR A 24 -2.06 -12.39 -21.17
C THR A 24 -2.82 -11.47 -22.09
N ILE A 25 -3.87 -10.83 -21.58
CA ILE A 25 -4.64 -9.89 -22.39
C ILE A 25 -3.67 -8.81 -22.80
N SER A 26 -3.57 -8.56 -24.10
CA SER A 26 -2.79 -7.44 -24.57
C SER A 26 -3.38 -6.16 -23.97
N SER A 27 -2.53 -5.23 -23.54
CA SER A 27 -3.03 -3.96 -22.99
C SER A 27 -3.98 -3.23 -23.94
N ALA A 28 -3.92 -3.51 -25.26
CA ALA A 28 -4.85 -2.98 -26.25
C ALA A 28 -6.31 -3.42 -26.02
N ALA A 29 -6.54 -4.70 -25.72
CA ALA A 29 -7.90 -5.21 -25.47
C ALA A 29 -8.50 -4.64 -24.18
N GLN A 30 -7.70 -4.33 -23.17
CA GLN A 30 -8.17 -3.64 -21.95
C GLN A 30 -8.41 -2.15 -22.15
N ILE A 31 -7.54 -1.45 -22.91
CA ILE A 31 -7.79 -0.05 -23.27
C ILE A 31 -9.16 0.08 -23.97
N SER A 32 -9.56 -0.90 -24.80
CA SER A 32 -10.87 -0.92 -25.44
C SER A 32 -12.05 -1.04 -24.46
N ILE A 33 -11.87 -1.72 -23.32
CA ILE A 33 -12.89 -1.84 -22.28
C ILE A 33 -13.22 -0.44 -21.77
N PHE A 34 -12.19 0.30 -21.37
CA PHE A 34 -12.33 1.62 -20.76
C PHE A 34 -12.80 2.72 -21.70
N ALA A 35 -12.68 2.57 -23.02
CA ALA A 35 -13.17 3.57 -23.96
C ALA A 35 -14.69 3.54 -24.15
N SER A 36 -15.35 2.47 -23.69
CA SER A 36 -16.77 2.21 -23.93
C SER A 36 -17.65 2.76 -22.80
N LYS A 37 -18.93 3.00 -23.11
CA LYS A 37 -19.94 3.31 -22.10
C LYS A 37 -20.50 1.99 -21.53
N HIS A 38 -20.34 1.80 -20.23
CA HIS A 38 -20.83 0.64 -19.49
C HIS A 38 -22.25 0.86 -18.98
N GLN A 39 -23.13 -0.12 -19.18
CA GLN A 39 -24.45 -0.16 -18.57
C GLN A 39 -24.40 -1.05 -17.34
N VAL A 40 -24.58 -0.47 -16.15
CA VAL A 40 -24.50 -1.20 -14.88
C VAL A 40 -25.89 -1.29 -14.28
N ASN A 41 -26.41 -2.50 -14.21
CA ASN A 41 -27.70 -2.78 -13.59
C ASN A 41 -27.44 -3.30 -12.17
N VAL A 42 -27.95 -2.59 -11.17
CA VAL A 42 -27.84 -2.96 -9.77
C VAL A 42 -29.15 -3.61 -9.34
N ILE A 43 -29.10 -4.89 -8.98
CA ILE A 43 -30.26 -5.70 -8.60
C ILE A 43 -30.19 -5.95 -7.09
N ALA A 44 -31.19 -5.45 -6.38
CA ALA A 44 -31.31 -5.56 -4.94
C ALA A 44 -32.35 -6.66 -4.63
N LEU A 45 -31.88 -7.86 -4.23
CA LEU A 45 -32.77 -8.98 -3.89
C LEU A 45 -33.43 -8.73 -2.52
N THR A 46 -34.66 -9.19 -2.34
CA THR A 46 -35.49 -8.87 -1.16
C THR A 46 -35.84 -10.15 -0.40
N PRO A 47 -35.57 -10.23 0.92
CA PRO A 47 -35.93 -11.38 1.75
C PRO A 47 -37.45 -11.65 1.75
N ALA A 48 -37.85 -12.91 1.94
CA ALA A 48 -39.28 -13.29 1.99
C ALA A 48 -40.01 -12.68 3.20
N ASN A 49 -39.34 -12.65 4.34
CA ASN A 49 -39.87 -12.19 5.63
C ASN A 49 -39.66 -10.69 5.89
N GLN A 50 -39.09 -9.95 4.94
CA GLN A 50 -38.81 -8.52 5.04
C GLN A 50 -39.11 -7.85 3.68
N ALA A 51 -40.39 -7.85 3.29
CA ALA A 51 -40.82 -7.30 2.00
C ALA A 51 -40.49 -5.81 1.84
N ASP A 52 -40.34 -5.10 2.97
CA ASP A 52 -39.95 -3.71 3.05
C ASP A 52 -38.44 -3.52 3.27
N TYR A 53 -37.57 -4.54 3.22
CA TYR A 53 -36.13 -4.43 3.54
C TYR A 53 -35.42 -3.20 2.94
N TRP A 54 -35.72 -2.89 1.67
CA TRP A 54 -35.11 -1.75 0.95
C TRP A 54 -35.77 -0.39 1.23
N SER A 55 -37.01 -0.37 1.74
CA SER A 55 -37.80 0.83 2.06
C SER A 55 -37.97 1.09 3.56
N ALA A 56 -37.73 0.08 4.39
CA ALA A 56 -37.72 0.14 5.84
C ALA A 56 -36.59 1.05 6.32
N TYR A 57 -36.69 1.51 7.58
CA TYR A 57 -35.71 2.44 8.17
C TYR A 57 -35.43 3.63 7.24
N SER A 58 -36.49 4.33 6.84
CA SER A 58 -36.46 5.46 5.88
C SER A 58 -35.78 5.19 4.53
N GLY A 59 -35.61 3.91 4.16
CA GLY A 59 -34.93 3.51 2.93
C GLY A 59 -33.40 3.58 3.01
N GLU A 60 -32.83 3.61 4.22
CA GLU A 60 -31.39 3.76 4.45
C GLU A 60 -30.57 2.73 3.67
N GLN A 61 -31.00 1.47 3.60
CA GLN A 61 -30.30 0.41 2.85
C GLN A 61 -30.26 0.69 1.35
N LEU A 62 -31.36 1.17 0.77
CA LEU A 62 -31.40 1.53 -0.65
C LEU A 62 -30.59 2.80 -0.93
N VAL A 63 -30.60 3.78 -0.02
CA VAL A 63 -29.75 4.97 -0.10
C VAL A 63 -28.28 4.56 -0.07
N LYS A 64 -27.87 3.72 0.88
CA LYS A 64 -26.51 3.19 1.01
C LYS A 64 -26.06 2.42 -0.23
N LEU A 65 -26.93 1.58 -0.79
CA LEU A 65 -26.66 0.86 -2.04
C LEU A 65 -26.43 1.83 -3.21
N LYS A 66 -27.30 2.82 -3.36
CA LYS A 66 -27.20 3.82 -4.44
C LYS A 66 -25.95 4.67 -4.31
N SER A 67 -25.65 5.20 -3.12
CA SER A 67 -24.45 6.01 -2.90
C SER A 67 -23.18 5.19 -3.11
N SER A 68 -23.09 4.00 -2.51
CA SER A 68 -21.92 3.12 -2.63
C SER A 68 -21.64 2.73 -4.08
N THR A 69 -22.67 2.36 -4.85
CA THR A 69 -22.50 2.01 -6.26
C THR A 69 -22.08 3.22 -7.08
N ALA A 70 -22.68 4.40 -6.84
CA ALA A 70 -22.31 5.62 -7.54
C ALA A 70 -20.85 6.02 -7.26
N GLU A 71 -20.42 5.98 -6.01
CA GLU A 71 -19.04 6.26 -5.61
C GLU A 71 -18.05 5.27 -6.23
N ALA A 72 -18.39 3.97 -6.31
CA ALA A 72 -17.56 2.98 -6.99
C ALA A 72 -17.39 3.28 -8.50
N MET A 73 -18.45 3.77 -9.17
CA MET A 73 -18.35 4.18 -10.57
C MET A 73 -17.52 5.46 -10.74
N VAL A 74 -17.66 6.42 -9.82
CA VAL A 74 -16.81 7.63 -9.78
C VAL A 74 -15.35 7.25 -9.58
N PHE A 75 -15.07 6.27 -8.73
CA PHE A 75 -13.73 5.72 -8.54
C PHE A 75 -13.13 5.23 -9.86
N TRP A 76 -13.83 4.36 -10.60
CA TRP A 76 -13.35 3.84 -11.89
C TRP A 76 -13.22 4.92 -12.97
N ASN A 77 -14.12 5.91 -12.97
CA ASN A 77 -14.00 7.09 -13.83
C ASN A 77 -12.72 7.89 -13.51
N LYS A 78 -12.47 8.19 -12.23
CA LYS A 78 -11.27 8.92 -11.80
C LYS A 78 -9.99 8.14 -12.09
N ALA A 79 -9.94 6.86 -11.73
CA ALA A 79 -8.78 5.99 -11.93
C ALA A 79 -8.38 5.89 -13.41
N SER A 80 -9.37 5.87 -14.30
CA SER A 80 -9.16 5.83 -15.76
C SER A 80 -9.02 7.21 -16.41
N LYS A 81 -8.94 8.30 -15.64
CA LYS A 81 -8.87 9.70 -16.10
C LYS A 81 -10.03 10.06 -17.05
N GLY A 82 -11.24 9.66 -16.68
CA GLY A 82 -12.48 9.96 -17.41
C GLY A 82 -12.76 9.05 -18.60
N LYS A 83 -11.88 8.07 -18.89
CA LYS A 83 -12.11 7.11 -19.99
C LYS A 83 -13.32 6.23 -19.68
N PHE A 84 -13.36 5.62 -18.48
CA PHE A 84 -14.49 4.82 -18.02
C PHE A 84 -15.74 5.68 -17.92
N LYS A 85 -16.80 5.29 -18.62
CA LYS A 85 -18.11 5.93 -18.53
C LYS A 85 -19.13 4.89 -18.17
N SER A 86 -20.02 5.18 -17.24
CA SER A 86 -21.10 4.26 -16.89
C SER A 86 -22.45 4.95 -16.77
N SER A 87 -23.51 4.16 -16.85
CA SER A 87 -24.86 4.53 -16.45
C SER A 87 -25.40 3.49 -15.48
N LEU A 88 -26.02 3.95 -14.40
CA LEU A 88 -26.58 3.09 -13.35
C LEU A 88 -28.09 2.93 -13.53
N LYS A 89 -28.58 1.70 -13.42
CA LYS A 89 -30.01 1.38 -13.34
C LYS A 89 -30.24 0.53 -12.10
N TYR A 90 -31.18 0.91 -11.25
CA TYR A 90 -31.49 0.19 -10.02
C TYR A 90 -32.80 -0.59 -10.16
N ILE A 91 -32.81 -1.83 -9.68
CA ILE A 91 -33.96 -2.73 -9.68
C ILE A 91 -34.08 -3.34 -8.29
N VAL A 92 -35.18 -3.04 -7.59
CA VAL A 92 -35.55 -3.74 -6.36
C VAL A 92 -36.42 -4.93 -6.73
N ALA A 93 -35.98 -6.12 -6.35
CA ALA A 93 -36.68 -7.36 -6.68
C ALA A 93 -37.87 -7.60 -5.72
N PRO A 94 -38.87 -8.41 -6.12
CA PRO A 94 -39.98 -8.78 -5.24
C PRO A 94 -39.52 -9.51 -3.97
N ALA A 95 -40.33 -9.46 -2.91
CA ALA A 95 -40.08 -10.23 -1.69
C ALA A 95 -39.92 -11.74 -1.99
N GLY A 96 -39.00 -12.38 -1.27
CA GLY A 96 -38.64 -13.79 -1.46
C GLY A 96 -37.66 -14.05 -2.59
N SER A 97 -37.16 -13.00 -3.25
CA SER A 97 -36.12 -13.13 -4.26
C SER A 97 -34.73 -13.36 -3.67
N ALA A 98 -34.46 -12.88 -2.45
CA ALA A 98 -33.21 -13.16 -1.74
C ALA A 98 -33.29 -14.54 -1.09
N ILE A 99 -32.44 -15.47 -1.54
CA ILE A 99 -32.39 -16.85 -1.07
C ILE A 99 -30.97 -17.12 -0.57
N SER A 100 -30.84 -17.64 0.65
CA SER A 100 -29.56 -18.06 1.22
C SER A 100 -29.12 -19.38 0.61
N ARG A 101 -27.97 -19.42 -0.07
CA ARG A 101 -27.50 -20.65 -0.76
C ARG A 101 -26.02 -20.70 -1.09
N CYS A 102 -25.27 -19.61 -0.94
CA CYS A 102 -23.88 -19.52 -1.36
C CYS A 102 -23.62 -19.92 -2.82
N ASP A 103 -24.51 -19.46 -3.69
CA ASP A 103 -24.41 -19.66 -5.13
C ASP A 103 -24.63 -18.33 -5.85
N ALA A 104 -23.54 -17.58 -6.00
CA ALA A 104 -23.54 -16.32 -6.75
C ALA A 104 -24.03 -16.49 -8.20
N ARG A 105 -23.85 -17.67 -8.81
CA ARG A 105 -24.28 -17.93 -10.19
C ARG A 105 -25.80 -18.02 -10.28
N ALA A 106 -26.45 -18.63 -9.30
CA ALA A 106 -27.90 -18.66 -9.20
C ALA A 106 -28.48 -17.24 -9.05
N ASP A 107 -27.87 -16.42 -8.21
CA ASP A 107 -28.29 -15.03 -7.99
C ASP A 107 -28.07 -14.17 -9.25
N TRP A 108 -26.95 -14.36 -9.97
CA TRP A 108 -26.72 -13.71 -11.25
C TRP A 108 -27.78 -14.07 -12.30
N LYS A 109 -28.13 -15.36 -12.42
CA LYS A 109 -29.17 -15.83 -13.34
C LYS A 109 -30.52 -15.17 -13.03
N GLN A 110 -30.88 -15.09 -11.76
CA GLN A 110 -32.10 -14.42 -11.31
C GLN A 110 -32.06 -12.91 -11.59
N ALA A 111 -30.95 -12.25 -11.30
CA ALA A 111 -30.76 -10.83 -11.58
C ALA A 111 -30.83 -10.50 -13.08
N GLN A 112 -30.25 -11.35 -13.93
CA GLN A 112 -30.37 -11.22 -15.39
C GLN A 112 -31.84 -11.28 -15.84
N ALA A 113 -32.63 -12.21 -15.30
CA ALA A 113 -34.06 -12.32 -15.60
C ALA A 113 -34.82 -11.06 -15.16
N LEU A 114 -34.59 -10.57 -13.94
CA LEU A 114 -35.19 -9.35 -13.40
C LEU A 114 -34.83 -8.10 -14.21
N ALA A 115 -33.58 -8.02 -14.67
CA ALA A 115 -33.09 -6.94 -15.52
C ALA A 115 -33.56 -7.03 -16.98
N LYS A 116 -34.20 -8.15 -17.36
CA LYS A 116 -34.56 -8.49 -18.75
C LYS A 116 -33.33 -8.53 -19.68
N LEU A 117 -32.23 -9.10 -19.17
CA LEU A 117 -30.94 -9.24 -19.85
C LEU A 117 -30.57 -10.73 -19.96
N PRO A 118 -31.19 -11.49 -20.89
CA PRO A 118 -30.96 -12.94 -21.02
C PRO A 118 -29.49 -13.27 -21.32
N THR A 119 -28.79 -12.37 -22.00
CA THR A 119 -27.34 -12.38 -22.19
C THR A 119 -26.77 -11.02 -21.81
N LEU A 120 -25.51 -11.00 -21.38
CA LEU A 120 -24.77 -9.77 -21.10
C LEU A 120 -23.76 -9.57 -22.21
N THR A 121 -23.78 -8.40 -22.84
CA THR A 121 -22.68 -7.97 -23.71
C THR A 121 -21.49 -7.54 -22.85
N LYS A 122 -20.30 -7.42 -23.48
CA LYS A 122 -19.05 -7.01 -22.83
C LYS A 122 -19.13 -5.72 -21.99
N TYR A 123 -20.08 -4.83 -22.29
CA TYR A 123 -20.25 -3.54 -21.63
C TYR A 123 -21.55 -3.44 -20.81
N GLN A 124 -22.27 -4.55 -20.66
CA GLN A 124 -23.41 -4.66 -19.76
C GLN A 124 -22.99 -5.45 -18.54
N HIS A 125 -23.23 -4.88 -17.37
CA HIS A 125 -22.88 -5.47 -16.09
C HIS A 125 -24.11 -5.61 -15.21
N ILE A 126 -24.10 -6.64 -14.37
CA ILE A 126 -25.02 -6.78 -13.24
C ILE A 126 -24.23 -6.77 -11.93
N ILE A 127 -24.71 -5.99 -10.97
CA ILE A 127 -24.26 -6.02 -9.58
C ILE A 127 -25.45 -6.53 -8.77
N VAL A 128 -25.30 -7.68 -8.14
CA VAL A 128 -26.37 -8.32 -7.37
C VAL A 128 -26.09 -8.20 -5.89
N ILE A 129 -27.09 -7.75 -5.13
CA ILE A 129 -27.03 -7.68 -3.68
C ILE A 129 -28.03 -8.68 -3.11
N ASN A 130 -27.53 -9.69 -2.41
CA ASN A 130 -28.35 -10.68 -1.72
C ASN A 130 -28.14 -10.57 -0.20
N PRO A 131 -29.03 -9.86 0.52
CA PRO A 131 -28.90 -9.68 1.96
C PRO A 131 -29.17 -10.96 2.77
N SER A 132 -29.74 -12.00 2.16
CA SER A 132 -30.03 -13.27 2.83
C SER A 132 -28.87 -14.27 2.77
N ASP A 133 -27.83 -13.99 1.99
CA ASP A 133 -26.73 -14.93 1.80
C ASP A 133 -25.70 -14.84 2.94
N THR A 134 -25.30 -15.99 3.50
CA THR A 134 -24.46 -16.06 4.72
C THR A 134 -23.02 -16.50 4.44
N CYS A 135 -22.57 -16.42 3.19
CA CYS A 135 -21.26 -16.92 2.78
C CYS A 135 -20.11 -16.12 3.37
N GLY A 136 -18.94 -16.76 3.44
CA GLY A 136 -17.73 -16.19 4.03
C GLY A 136 -17.01 -15.13 3.20
N TYR A 137 -17.56 -14.67 2.07
CA TYR A 137 -16.98 -13.62 1.23
C TYR A 137 -17.76 -12.31 1.33
N ALA A 138 -17.06 -11.18 1.16
CA ALA A 138 -17.65 -9.85 1.11
C ALA A 138 -18.22 -9.50 -0.28
N GLY A 139 -17.65 -10.11 -1.31
CA GLY A 139 -18.11 -10.06 -2.70
C GLY A 139 -17.55 -11.22 -3.52
N TYR A 140 -18.05 -11.34 -4.75
CA TYR A 140 -17.60 -12.32 -5.72
C TYR A 140 -17.90 -11.81 -7.14
N ALA A 141 -16.93 -11.88 -8.04
CA ALA A 141 -17.11 -11.40 -9.40
C ALA A 141 -16.39 -12.26 -10.45
N GLU A 142 -16.87 -12.14 -11.69
CA GLU A 142 -16.16 -12.69 -12.85
C GLU A 142 -14.99 -11.78 -13.23
N VAL A 143 -13.80 -12.36 -13.44
CA VAL A 143 -12.69 -11.63 -14.06
C VAL A 143 -12.92 -11.53 -15.57
N LEU A 144 -12.93 -10.31 -16.10
CA LEU A 144 -13.29 -9.97 -17.49
C LEU A 144 -14.72 -10.36 -17.89
N GLY A 145 -15.57 -10.65 -16.91
CA GLY A 145 -16.97 -10.93 -17.14
C GLY A 145 -17.85 -9.71 -16.94
N SER A 146 -19.12 -9.98 -16.65
CA SER A 146 -20.18 -8.98 -16.57
C SER A 146 -20.99 -9.10 -15.29
N ARG A 147 -20.55 -9.94 -14.35
CA ARG A 147 -21.33 -10.31 -13.18
C ARG A 147 -20.54 -10.07 -11.90
N VAL A 148 -21.23 -9.48 -10.94
CA VAL A 148 -20.74 -9.12 -9.61
C VAL A 148 -21.83 -9.49 -8.60
N SER A 149 -21.45 -10.14 -7.51
CA SER A 149 -22.26 -10.33 -6.30
C SER A 149 -21.58 -9.60 -5.16
N VAL A 150 -22.33 -8.78 -4.41
CA VAL A 150 -21.80 -8.01 -3.29
C VAL A 150 -22.68 -8.24 -2.07
N LYS A 151 -22.03 -8.54 -0.95
CA LYS A 151 -22.66 -8.67 0.37
C LYS A 151 -22.37 -7.46 1.23
N LEU A 152 -21.11 -7.01 1.26
CA LEU A 152 -20.71 -5.80 1.97
C LEU A 152 -20.94 -4.58 1.07
N ILE A 153 -22.04 -3.86 1.31
CA ILE A 153 -22.41 -2.67 0.53
C ILE A 153 -21.55 -1.48 0.99
N THR A 154 -20.32 -1.40 0.48
CA THR A 154 -19.45 -0.24 0.62
C THR A 154 -18.96 0.20 -0.77
N PRO A 155 -18.65 1.49 -0.98
CA PRO A 155 -18.10 1.95 -2.24
C PRO A 155 -16.91 1.12 -2.69
N THR A 156 -16.06 0.77 -1.74
CA THR A 156 -14.77 0.15 -2.04
C THR A 156 -14.87 -1.34 -2.31
N ASN A 157 -15.73 -2.07 -1.60
CA ASN A 157 -16.01 -3.46 -1.95
C ASN A 157 -16.66 -3.55 -3.34
N ILE A 158 -17.61 -2.67 -3.66
CA ILE A 158 -18.20 -2.63 -5.00
C ILE A 158 -17.14 -2.26 -6.05
N ALA A 159 -16.25 -1.32 -5.76
CA ALA A 159 -15.16 -0.96 -6.65
C ALA A 159 -14.22 -2.14 -6.91
N HIS A 160 -13.82 -2.87 -5.87
CA HIS A 160 -12.99 -4.08 -5.93
C HIS A 160 -13.64 -5.14 -6.84
N GLU A 161 -14.86 -5.57 -6.51
CA GLU A 161 -15.53 -6.62 -7.26
C GLU A 161 -15.81 -6.21 -8.71
N PHE A 162 -16.18 -4.95 -8.94
CA PHE A 162 -16.36 -4.44 -10.30
C PHE A 162 -15.04 -4.35 -11.07
N GLY A 163 -13.91 -4.17 -10.38
CA GLY A 163 -12.58 -4.22 -10.97
C GLY A 163 -12.28 -5.55 -11.65
N HIS A 164 -12.78 -6.66 -11.11
CA HIS A 164 -12.67 -7.96 -11.77
C HIS A 164 -13.35 -7.96 -13.15
N ASN A 165 -14.55 -7.42 -13.28
CA ASN A 165 -15.22 -7.30 -14.59
C ASN A 165 -14.42 -6.45 -15.59
N LEU A 166 -13.59 -5.52 -15.10
CA LEU A 166 -12.69 -4.70 -15.91
C LEU A 166 -11.34 -5.39 -16.22
N GLY A 167 -11.12 -6.59 -15.69
CA GLY A 167 -9.95 -7.42 -15.97
C GLY A 167 -8.80 -7.31 -14.98
N PHE A 168 -9.07 -6.77 -13.79
CA PHE A 168 -8.09 -6.73 -12.71
C PHE A 168 -8.15 -8.04 -11.93
N SER A 169 -6.97 -8.62 -11.66
CA SER A 169 -6.83 -9.70 -10.68
C SER A 169 -6.56 -9.10 -9.30
N HIS A 170 -6.61 -9.92 -8.26
CA HIS A 170 -6.11 -9.47 -6.97
C HIS A 170 -4.67 -8.98 -7.08
N SER A 171 -4.42 -7.80 -6.52
CA SER A 171 -3.07 -7.40 -6.18
C SER A 171 -2.60 -8.25 -5.02
N ALA A 172 -1.36 -8.72 -5.11
CA ALA A 172 -0.82 -9.67 -4.15
C ALA A 172 0.61 -9.31 -3.83
N THR A 173 1.07 -9.82 -2.69
CA THR A 173 2.41 -9.56 -2.17
C THR A 173 3.22 -10.84 -2.15
N VAL A 174 4.43 -10.77 -2.66
CA VAL A 174 5.46 -11.80 -2.53
C VAL A 174 6.25 -11.50 -1.27
N ILE A 175 6.23 -12.47 -0.36
CA ILE A 175 6.97 -12.41 0.90
C ILE A 175 7.99 -13.54 0.86
N CYS A 176 9.27 -13.21 0.99
CA CYS A 176 10.36 -14.20 1.00
C CYS A 176 10.99 -14.26 2.40
N PRO A 177 11.39 -15.45 2.87
CA PRO A 177 12.21 -15.57 4.08
C PRO A 177 13.47 -14.71 3.95
N ASN A 178 13.82 -13.99 5.02
CA ASN A 178 14.97 -13.08 5.09
C ASN A 178 14.98 -11.93 4.05
N ASP A 179 13.86 -11.67 3.36
CA ASP A 179 13.73 -10.57 2.41
C ASP A 179 14.75 -10.63 1.25
N ASP A 180 15.29 -11.83 0.97
CA ASP A 180 16.21 -12.03 -0.14
C ASP A 180 15.44 -12.31 -1.43
N PHE A 181 15.19 -11.23 -2.15
CA PHE A 181 14.52 -11.27 -3.44
C PHE A 181 15.47 -11.53 -4.62
N ALA A 182 16.76 -11.90 -4.42
CA ALA A 182 17.69 -12.17 -5.52
C ALA A 182 17.12 -13.16 -6.54
N THR A 183 16.50 -14.23 -6.02
CA THR A 183 15.82 -15.27 -6.76
C THR A 183 14.53 -15.59 -6.03
N ILE A 184 13.40 -15.53 -6.73
CA ILE A 184 12.16 -16.04 -6.14
C ILE A 184 12.21 -17.55 -6.17
N THR A 185 12.26 -18.16 -4.98
CA THR A 185 12.31 -19.60 -4.77
C THR A 185 10.96 -20.12 -4.27
N SER A 186 10.83 -21.44 -4.13
CA SER A 186 9.67 -22.08 -3.51
C SER A 186 9.50 -21.75 -2.02
N GLN A 187 10.46 -21.07 -1.39
CA GLN A 187 10.36 -20.62 -0.01
C GLN A 187 9.60 -19.29 0.11
N CYS A 188 9.45 -18.54 -0.98
CA CYS A 188 8.62 -17.34 -1.00
C CYS A 188 7.14 -17.72 -1.09
N THR A 189 6.30 -16.98 -0.38
CA THR A 189 4.84 -17.14 -0.40
C THR A 189 4.19 -15.96 -1.12
N ILE A 190 3.10 -16.24 -1.86
CA ILE A 190 2.19 -15.19 -2.33
C ILE A 190 1.06 -15.07 -1.31
N SER A 191 0.84 -13.87 -0.81
CA SER A 191 -0.38 -13.53 -0.08
C SER A 191 -1.28 -12.70 -0.98
N GLN A 192 -2.42 -13.26 -1.37
CA GLN A 192 -3.50 -12.49 -1.98
C GLN A 192 -4.04 -11.48 -0.97
N TYR A 193 -4.56 -10.36 -1.47
CA TYR A 193 -5.11 -9.28 -0.63
C TYR A 193 -4.13 -8.73 0.42
N ALA A 194 -2.82 -8.89 0.19
CA ALA A 194 -1.78 -8.34 1.06
C ALA A 194 -1.15 -7.09 0.48
N ASP A 195 -1.79 -6.45 -0.49
CA ASP A 195 -1.36 -5.20 -1.09
C ASP A 195 -2.32 -4.06 -0.70
N SER A 196 -2.15 -3.56 0.51
CA SER A 196 -3.01 -2.56 1.15
C SER A 196 -3.10 -1.22 0.41
N THR A 197 -2.20 -0.98 -0.55
CA THR A 197 -2.14 0.26 -1.33
C THR A 197 -3.00 0.22 -2.58
N ASP A 198 -3.53 -0.95 -2.93
CA ASP A 198 -4.32 -1.21 -4.12
C ASP A 198 -5.74 -1.62 -3.75
N VAL A 199 -6.74 -1.04 -4.41
CA VAL A 199 -8.14 -1.45 -4.27
C VAL A 199 -8.32 -2.94 -4.53
N MET A 200 -7.48 -3.52 -5.40
CA MET A 200 -7.50 -4.95 -5.73
C MET A 200 -6.72 -5.81 -4.74
N GLY A 201 -6.04 -5.20 -3.77
CA GLY A 201 -5.06 -5.84 -2.91
C GLY A 201 -5.39 -5.79 -1.43
N SER A 202 -6.56 -5.30 -1.03
CA SER A 202 -6.98 -5.29 0.37
C SER A 202 -8.43 -5.73 0.49
N ASP A 203 -8.75 -6.44 1.56
CA ASP A 203 -10.12 -6.67 2.04
C ASP A 203 -10.60 -5.51 2.94
N GLN A 204 -9.66 -4.78 3.54
CA GLN A 204 -9.89 -3.59 4.35
C GLN A 204 -9.57 -2.34 3.53
N VAL A 205 -10.59 -1.78 2.90
CA VAL A 205 -10.41 -0.77 1.87
C VAL A 205 -11.14 0.49 2.28
N SER A 206 -10.41 1.59 2.47
CA SER A 206 -11.01 2.86 2.88
C SER A 206 -11.63 3.61 1.68
N ALA A 207 -12.35 4.70 1.97
CA ALA A 207 -12.84 5.61 0.93
C ALA A 207 -11.71 6.31 0.14
N GLN A 208 -10.46 6.21 0.60
CA GLN A 208 -9.27 6.83 0.00
C GLN A 208 -8.39 5.81 -0.74
N SER A 209 -8.85 4.57 -0.92
CA SER A 209 -8.08 3.60 -1.69
C SER A 209 -8.03 3.97 -3.16
N PHE A 210 -6.96 3.53 -3.82
CA PHE A 210 -6.70 3.76 -5.23
C PHE A 210 -6.24 2.46 -5.87
N ILE A 211 -6.37 2.33 -7.19
CA ILE A 211 -5.60 1.32 -7.94
C ILE A 211 -4.13 1.71 -7.87
N SER A 212 -3.19 0.77 -7.74
CA SER A 212 -1.76 1.11 -7.74
C SER A 212 -1.31 1.86 -8.99
N SER A 213 -0.27 2.70 -8.88
CA SER A 213 0.21 3.47 -10.04
C SER A 213 0.74 2.56 -11.13
N ALA A 214 1.32 1.42 -10.76
CA ALA A 214 1.71 0.34 -11.66
C ALA A 214 0.53 -0.19 -12.47
N GLN A 215 -0.56 -0.62 -11.83
CA GLN A 215 -1.73 -1.12 -12.54
C GLN A 215 -2.33 -0.03 -13.46
N ARG A 216 -2.46 1.22 -12.98
CA ARG A 216 -2.91 2.34 -13.83
C ARG A 216 -1.99 2.56 -15.04
N ALA A 217 -0.68 2.48 -14.86
CA ALA A 217 0.28 2.64 -15.95
C ALA A 217 0.17 1.51 -16.99
N LEU A 218 -0.08 0.28 -16.56
CA LEU A 218 -0.23 -0.88 -17.47
C LEU A 218 -1.53 -0.82 -18.27
N VAL A 219 -2.64 -0.48 -17.60
CA VAL A 219 -4.01 -0.49 -18.16
C VAL A 219 -4.28 0.80 -18.92
N PHE A 220 -4.13 1.94 -18.26
CA PHE A 220 -4.56 3.25 -18.77
C PHE A 220 -3.47 3.98 -19.55
N LYS A 221 -2.23 3.45 -19.50
CA LYS A 221 -1.01 4.13 -19.96
C LYS A 221 -0.81 5.47 -19.26
N SER A 222 -1.20 5.55 -17.98
CA SER A 222 -1.07 6.75 -17.17
C SER A 222 -0.94 6.41 -15.67
N PRO A 223 0.12 6.87 -14.98
CA PRO A 223 1.25 7.64 -15.51
C PRO A 223 2.06 6.87 -16.57
N LEU A 224 2.90 7.57 -17.32
CA LEU A 224 3.80 6.92 -18.27
C LEU A 224 4.86 6.10 -17.52
N ILE A 225 5.26 4.97 -18.10
CA ILE A 225 6.37 4.17 -17.58
C ILE A 225 7.66 4.72 -18.19
N LYS A 226 8.58 5.21 -17.36
CA LYS A 226 9.93 5.59 -17.78
C LYS A 226 10.86 4.42 -17.53
N ILE A 227 11.27 3.72 -18.60
CA ILE A 227 12.26 2.65 -18.48
C ILE A 227 13.64 3.25 -18.16
N VAL A 228 14.27 2.75 -17.10
CA VAL A 228 15.56 3.21 -16.60
C VAL A 228 16.59 2.06 -16.51
N GLY A 229 17.88 2.43 -16.57
CA GLY A 229 19.00 1.53 -16.35
C GLY A 229 19.62 1.74 -14.97
N PRO A 230 20.89 1.34 -14.77
CA PRO A 230 21.64 1.67 -13.57
C PRO A 230 21.83 3.19 -13.42
N GLY A 231 21.73 3.69 -12.20
CA GLY A 231 21.83 5.12 -11.90
C GLY A 231 20.95 5.53 -10.72
N THR A 232 21.00 6.82 -10.39
CA THR A 232 20.19 7.43 -9.33
C THR A 232 19.06 8.26 -9.92
N TYR A 233 17.86 8.08 -9.37
CA TYR A 233 16.63 8.69 -9.84
C TYR A 233 15.83 9.28 -8.68
N LEU A 234 15.19 10.42 -8.91
CA LEU A 234 14.18 10.94 -8.00
C LEU A 234 12.83 10.33 -8.38
N ILE A 235 12.16 9.68 -7.42
CA ILE A 235 10.78 9.22 -7.55
C ILE A 235 9.93 10.14 -6.70
N THR A 236 8.96 10.80 -7.32
CA THR A 236 8.03 11.69 -6.61
C THR A 236 6.67 11.03 -6.43
N GLN A 237 5.85 11.64 -5.57
CA GLN A 237 4.50 11.17 -5.34
C GLN A 237 3.68 11.13 -6.63
N ASN A 238 3.28 9.92 -7.02
CA ASN A 238 2.26 9.72 -8.04
C ASN A 238 0.89 9.87 -7.38
N SER A 239 0.40 11.11 -7.32
CA SER A 239 -1.01 11.35 -7.01
C SER A 239 -1.90 10.46 -7.91
N PRO A 240 -3.12 10.09 -7.51
CA PRO A 240 -4.09 9.42 -8.39
C PRO A 240 -4.30 10.16 -9.71
N VAL A 241 -4.05 11.47 -9.72
CA VAL A 241 -4.07 12.38 -10.88
C VAL A 241 -2.67 12.86 -11.31
N GLY A 242 -1.61 12.40 -10.66
CA GLY A 242 -0.23 12.75 -10.95
C GLY A 242 0.17 12.43 -12.39
N THR A 243 1.08 13.26 -12.90
CA THR A 243 1.68 13.13 -14.24
C THR A 243 3.11 12.61 -14.18
N ALA A 244 3.72 12.56 -12.99
CA ALA A 244 5.06 12.04 -12.83
C ALA A 244 5.12 10.59 -13.31
N PRO A 245 6.16 10.22 -14.08
CA PRO A 245 6.28 8.87 -14.60
C PRO A 245 6.55 7.89 -13.45
N ILE A 246 6.03 6.67 -13.57
CA ILE A 246 6.50 5.55 -12.75
C ILE A 246 7.83 5.06 -13.33
N LEU A 247 8.80 4.73 -12.47
CA LEU A 247 10.04 4.14 -12.95
C LEU A 247 9.78 2.68 -13.31
N GLY A 248 10.15 2.30 -14.52
CA GLY A 248 10.19 0.91 -14.94
C GLY A 248 11.63 0.45 -15.07
N PHE A 249 11.89 -0.77 -14.63
CA PHE A 249 13.18 -1.42 -14.77
C PHE A 249 12.99 -2.72 -15.54
N LYS A 250 13.80 -2.93 -16.59
CA LYS A 250 13.64 -4.08 -17.48
C LYS A 250 14.99 -4.67 -17.86
N THR A 251 15.09 -5.99 -17.71
CA THR A 251 16.20 -6.83 -18.18
C THR A 251 15.65 -7.94 -19.07
N LYS A 252 16.50 -8.86 -19.52
CA LYS A 252 16.07 -10.05 -20.28
C LYS A 252 15.17 -10.98 -19.45
N THR A 253 15.31 -10.97 -18.12
CA THR A 253 14.74 -11.96 -17.20
C THR A 253 13.76 -11.36 -16.19
N ALA A 254 13.80 -10.03 -16.00
CA ALA A 254 13.02 -9.31 -15.00
C ALA A 254 12.42 -8.03 -15.55
N GLU A 255 11.20 -7.72 -15.14
CA GLU A 255 10.54 -6.45 -15.36
C GLU A 255 9.84 -6.04 -14.06
N ALA A 256 10.13 -4.83 -13.59
CA ALA A 256 9.62 -4.30 -12.33
C ALA A 256 9.22 -2.83 -12.50
N LEU A 257 8.19 -2.41 -11.77
CA LEU A 257 7.84 -1.01 -11.60
C LEU A 257 8.13 -0.58 -10.17
N ILE A 258 8.61 0.65 -10.02
CA ILE A 258 8.95 1.25 -8.74
C ILE A 258 8.07 2.49 -8.57
N GLU A 259 7.22 2.47 -7.54
CA GLU A 259 6.31 3.57 -7.24
C GLU A 259 6.55 4.12 -5.84
N PHE A 260 6.32 5.43 -5.69
CA PHE A 260 6.35 6.09 -4.39
C PHE A 260 5.06 5.80 -3.63
N ASN A 261 5.20 5.47 -2.35
CA ASN A 261 4.10 5.28 -1.43
C ASN A 261 4.28 6.15 -0.19
N ASP A 262 3.36 7.10 0.01
CA ASP A 262 3.44 8.09 1.08
C ASP A 262 2.77 7.67 2.40
N ALA A 263 2.24 6.44 2.46
CA ALA A 263 1.49 5.84 3.58
C ALA A 263 0.14 6.52 3.88
N SER A 264 0.14 7.85 3.95
CA SER A 264 -0.98 8.67 4.39
C SER A 264 -2.08 8.87 3.36
N ARG A 265 -1.85 8.57 2.07
CA ARG A 265 -2.84 8.83 1.00
C ARG A 265 -3.13 7.65 0.09
N ASN A 266 -2.38 6.56 0.17
CA ASN A 266 -2.56 5.39 -0.67
C ASN A 266 -3.26 4.27 0.10
N GLY A 267 -4.60 4.31 0.20
CA GLY A 267 -5.35 3.18 0.79
C GLY A 267 -6.21 3.52 1.99
N GLY A 268 -5.90 4.61 2.70
CA GLY A 268 -6.54 5.02 3.96
C GLY A 268 -6.68 3.91 5.01
N LEU A 269 -5.86 2.85 4.90
CA LEU A 269 -5.47 2.07 6.06
C LEU A 269 -4.47 2.94 6.80
N ALA A 270 -4.90 3.52 7.92
CA ALA A 270 -3.98 4.14 8.87
C ALA A 270 -3.06 3.03 9.40
N LEU A 271 -1.94 2.79 8.72
CA LEU A 271 -0.87 1.98 9.24
C LEU A 271 -0.31 2.78 10.42
N GLY A 272 -0.49 2.26 11.64
CA GLY A 272 -0.25 3.02 12.87
C GLY A 272 1.15 3.66 12.92
N ILE A 273 1.24 4.85 13.53
CA ILE A 273 2.38 5.70 13.97
C ILE A 273 3.66 5.84 13.10
N ASP A 274 3.99 4.91 12.20
CA ASP A 274 5.17 4.95 11.32
C ASP A 274 4.74 5.16 9.86
N ASP A 275 4.02 6.27 9.64
CA ASP A 275 3.58 6.82 8.34
C ASP A 275 4.77 7.40 7.54
N ILE A 276 5.85 6.63 7.45
CA ILE A 276 7.08 7.02 6.76
C ILE A 276 6.90 6.71 5.28
N PRO A 277 7.15 7.68 4.38
CA PRO A 277 7.19 7.43 2.95
C PRO A 277 8.20 6.33 2.61
N GLY A 278 7.89 5.58 1.57
CA GLY A 278 8.79 4.59 1.01
C GLY A 278 8.50 4.38 -0.46
N ILE A 279 9.15 3.38 -1.03
CA ILE A 279 8.84 2.91 -2.37
C ILE A 279 8.24 1.50 -2.32
N GLN A 280 7.35 1.19 -3.25
CA GLN A 280 6.87 -0.15 -3.49
C GLN A 280 7.47 -0.66 -4.80
N VAL A 281 7.99 -1.88 -4.78
CA VAL A 281 8.52 -2.56 -5.96
C VAL A 281 7.53 -3.62 -6.40
N ARG A 282 7.06 -3.51 -7.66
CA ARG A 282 6.07 -4.42 -8.24
C ARG A 282 6.66 -5.17 -9.42
N LEU A 283 6.60 -6.49 -9.37
CA LEU A 283 7.03 -7.36 -10.46
C LEU A 283 5.93 -7.47 -11.50
N ILE A 284 6.33 -7.44 -12.77
CA ILE A 284 5.43 -7.56 -13.92
C ILE A 284 5.98 -8.61 -14.86
N ASN A 285 5.18 -9.62 -15.18
CA ASN A 285 5.50 -10.62 -16.22
C ASN A 285 6.92 -11.23 -16.13
N SER A 286 7.53 -11.26 -14.94
CA SER A 286 8.90 -11.76 -14.82
C SER A 286 8.92 -13.28 -14.89
N ALA A 287 10.04 -13.86 -15.32
CA ALA A 287 10.19 -15.31 -15.26
C ALA A 287 10.06 -15.82 -13.81
N ALA A 288 10.46 -14.99 -12.84
CA ALA A 288 10.37 -15.26 -11.41
C ALA A 288 8.91 -15.39 -10.94
N THR A 289 7.99 -14.52 -11.39
CA THR A 289 6.58 -14.61 -11.00
C THR A 289 5.87 -15.83 -11.57
N LYS A 290 6.33 -16.36 -12.72
CA LYS A 290 5.81 -17.61 -13.29
C LYS A 290 6.20 -18.86 -12.51
N LYS A 291 7.26 -18.80 -11.69
CA LYS A 291 7.71 -19.92 -10.83
C LYS A 291 6.87 -20.03 -9.55
N LEU A 292 6.22 -18.95 -9.15
CA LEU A 292 5.32 -18.97 -8.02
C LEU A 292 4.05 -19.73 -8.41
N PRO A 293 3.42 -20.46 -7.49
CA PRO A 293 2.08 -20.99 -7.69
C PRO A 293 1.15 -19.79 -7.84
N VAL A 294 0.99 -19.29 -9.06
CA VAL A 294 0.11 -18.16 -9.33
C VAL A 294 -1.29 -18.64 -9.00
N VAL A 295 -1.93 -17.93 -8.08
CA VAL A 295 -3.37 -17.96 -7.87
C VAL A 295 -4.06 -17.80 -9.22
N GLY A 296 -4.88 -18.79 -9.59
CA GLY A 296 -5.38 -19.03 -10.95
C GLY A 296 -6.33 -17.98 -11.52
N GLU A 297 -6.14 -16.70 -11.21
CA GLU A 297 -6.93 -15.59 -11.72
C GLU A 297 -6.34 -15.05 -13.02
N SER A 298 -7.20 -14.92 -14.02
CA SER A 298 -6.86 -14.38 -15.32
C SER A 298 -7.04 -12.86 -15.38
N GLY A 299 -5.97 -12.08 -15.15
CA GLY A 299 -6.04 -10.61 -15.20
C GLY A 299 -4.69 -9.93 -15.06
N ILE A 300 -4.68 -8.60 -14.92
CA ILE A 300 -3.44 -7.87 -14.61
C ILE A 300 -3.13 -8.05 -13.13
N GLY A 301 -2.31 -9.04 -12.82
CA GLY A 301 -1.66 -9.13 -11.53
C GLY A 301 -0.37 -8.31 -11.54
N THR A 302 -0.19 -7.46 -10.53
CA THR A 302 1.14 -6.98 -10.13
C THR A 302 1.47 -7.61 -8.80
N LEU A 303 2.70 -8.09 -8.66
CA LEU A 303 3.17 -8.68 -7.41
C LEU A 303 4.07 -7.69 -6.69
N ALA A 304 3.56 -7.10 -5.60
CA ALA A 304 4.37 -6.26 -4.73
C ALA A 304 5.38 -7.11 -3.97
N LEU A 305 6.59 -6.59 -3.75
CA LEU A 305 7.54 -7.18 -2.81
C LEU A 305 7.20 -6.69 -1.40
N GLY A 306 7.00 -7.63 -0.47
CA GLY A 306 6.73 -7.32 0.94
C GLY A 306 7.90 -7.69 1.83
N HIS A 307 8.39 -6.74 2.60
CA HIS A 307 9.44 -6.89 3.60
C HIS A 307 8.81 -7.18 4.97
N ILE A 308 9.31 -8.19 5.68
CA ILE A 308 8.88 -8.45 7.06
C ILE A 308 9.68 -7.55 8.02
N VAL A 309 9.00 -6.59 8.65
CA VAL A 309 9.56 -5.69 9.68
C VAL A 309 9.41 -6.31 11.06
N GLY A 310 10.34 -6.01 11.99
CA GLY A 310 10.32 -6.49 13.37
C GLY A 310 11.11 -7.78 13.62
N LYS A 311 11.97 -8.18 12.68
CA LYS A 311 12.93 -9.28 12.89
C LYS A 311 14.11 -8.82 13.75
N ASP A 312 14.62 -9.73 14.58
CA ASP A 312 15.88 -9.56 15.29
C ASP A 312 17.10 -9.90 14.40
N ASN A 313 18.30 -9.81 14.97
CA ASN A 313 19.57 -10.11 14.29
C ASN A 313 19.69 -11.58 13.83
N SER A 314 18.86 -12.49 14.35
CA SER A 314 18.80 -13.88 13.91
C SER A 314 17.81 -14.10 12.76
N GLY A 315 17.08 -13.04 12.36
CA GLY A 315 15.99 -13.10 11.39
C GLY A 315 14.68 -13.61 11.98
N ALA A 316 14.62 -13.88 13.29
CA ALA A 316 13.42 -14.31 13.98
C ALA A 316 12.55 -13.11 14.34
N CYS A 317 11.23 -13.29 14.34
CA CYS A 317 10.30 -12.26 14.75
C CYS A 317 10.39 -12.03 16.26
N ALA A 318 11.03 -10.94 16.67
CA ALA A 318 11.15 -10.56 18.09
C ALA A 318 9.90 -9.81 18.57
N GLY A 319 8.73 -10.48 18.45
CA GLY A 319 7.43 -9.93 18.81
C GLY A 319 6.47 -9.83 17.61
N ALA A 320 5.81 -8.68 17.46
CA ALA A 320 4.83 -8.44 16.41
C ALA A 320 5.51 -8.08 15.07
N CYS A 321 5.94 -9.10 14.33
CA CYS A 321 6.29 -8.93 12.92
C CYS A 321 5.06 -8.54 12.12
N HIS A 322 5.25 -7.67 11.14
CA HIS A 322 4.25 -7.36 10.13
C HIS A 322 4.90 -7.25 8.76
N THR A 323 4.10 -7.36 7.71
CA THR A 323 4.59 -7.13 6.35
C THR A 323 4.46 -5.65 6.04
N ASP A 324 5.59 -4.99 5.77
CA ASP A 324 5.61 -3.68 5.13
C ASP A 324 5.84 -3.86 3.62
N LEU A 325 5.00 -3.21 2.83
CA LEU A 325 5.09 -3.22 1.37
C LEU A 325 6.02 -2.12 0.84
N ARG A 326 6.62 -1.36 1.75
CA ARG A 326 7.48 -0.23 1.48
C ARG A 326 8.92 -0.57 1.82
N PHE A 327 9.82 -0.06 1.00
CA PHE A 327 11.23 0.06 1.32
C PHE A 327 11.51 1.54 1.63
N HIS A 328 12.05 1.80 2.80
CA HIS A 328 12.29 3.13 3.36
C HIS A 328 13.73 3.60 3.13
N VAL A 329 14.02 4.86 3.43
CA VAL A 329 15.37 5.43 3.36
C VAL A 329 16.36 4.54 4.10
N GLY A 330 17.41 4.11 3.40
CA GLY A 330 18.45 3.21 3.92
C GLY A 330 18.23 1.73 3.59
N ASP A 331 17.04 1.35 3.12
CA ASP A 331 16.75 0.00 2.67
C ASP A 331 17.37 -0.30 1.31
N SER A 332 17.54 -1.59 1.04
CA SER A 332 17.88 -2.09 -0.28
C SER A 332 17.07 -3.33 -0.61
N VAL A 333 16.70 -3.48 -1.87
CA VAL A 333 15.94 -4.64 -2.36
C VAL A 333 16.55 -5.14 -3.66
N LYS A 334 16.85 -6.44 -3.71
CA LYS A 334 17.30 -7.07 -4.96
C LYS A 334 16.10 -7.26 -5.88
N ILE A 335 16.25 -6.90 -7.15
CA ILE A 335 15.19 -7.14 -8.13
C ILE A 335 15.36 -8.59 -8.63
N PRO A 336 14.36 -9.47 -8.45
CA PRO A 336 14.49 -10.90 -8.76
C PRO A 336 14.98 -11.23 -10.15
N ASP A 337 15.90 -12.18 -10.25
CA ASP A 337 16.47 -12.72 -11.48
C ASP A 337 17.14 -11.65 -12.37
N SER A 338 17.39 -10.43 -11.87
CA SER A 338 17.88 -9.31 -12.68
C SER A 338 19.39 -9.08 -12.58
N GLY A 339 20.01 -9.44 -11.45
CA GLY A 339 21.38 -9.07 -11.10
C GLY A 339 21.54 -7.62 -10.64
N PHE A 340 20.45 -6.93 -10.29
CA PHE A 340 20.45 -5.55 -9.80
C PHE A 340 19.84 -5.43 -8.40
N THR A 341 20.37 -4.47 -7.67
CA THR A 341 19.88 -4.05 -6.36
C THR A 341 19.40 -2.61 -6.45
N LEU A 342 18.25 -2.35 -5.86
CA LEU A 342 17.70 -1.03 -5.66
C LEU A 342 18.05 -0.58 -4.25
N TYR A 343 18.59 0.63 -4.11
CA TYR A 343 18.88 1.29 -2.84
C TYR A 343 17.98 2.51 -2.69
N VAL A 344 17.31 2.63 -1.55
CA VAL A 344 16.45 3.77 -1.25
C VAL A 344 17.31 4.82 -0.53
N GLY A 345 17.61 5.90 -1.24
CA GLY A 345 18.38 7.03 -0.73
C GLY A 345 17.50 7.99 0.07
N SER A 346 18.00 9.21 0.28
CA SER A 346 17.29 10.25 1.03
C SER A 346 16.03 10.76 0.33
N GLY A 347 15.08 11.27 1.11
CA GLY A 347 13.90 11.98 0.61
C GLY A 347 12.92 12.38 1.71
N ASP A 348 11.75 12.83 1.31
CA ASP A 348 10.65 13.30 2.15
C ASP A 348 9.29 12.80 1.63
N ARG A 349 8.18 13.41 2.09
CA ARG A 349 6.82 13.07 1.64
C ARG A 349 6.54 13.44 0.17
N ASN A 350 7.40 14.20 -0.48
CA ASN A 350 7.24 14.63 -1.87
C ASN A 350 8.03 13.75 -2.84
N GLY A 351 9.09 13.09 -2.36
CA GLY A 351 9.83 12.11 -3.15
C GLY A 351 11.02 11.50 -2.46
N LEU A 352 11.49 10.39 -3.02
CA LEU A 352 12.65 9.63 -2.57
C LEU A 352 13.65 9.47 -3.71
N THR A 353 14.94 9.57 -3.37
CA THR A 353 16.00 9.16 -4.29
C THR A 353 16.15 7.64 -4.27
N VAL A 354 16.34 7.05 -5.45
CA VAL A 354 16.48 5.61 -5.64
C VAL A 354 17.66 5.35 -6.56
N THR A 355 18.60 4.52 -6.12
CA THR A 355 19.75 4.10 -6.91
C THR A 355 19.59 2.65 -7.35
N ILE A 356 19.72 2.38 -8.65
CA ILE A 356 19.76 1.03 -9.22
C ILE A 356 21.21 0.73 -9.58
N ALA A 357 21.80 -0.31 -9.00
CA ALA A 357 23.17 -0.73 -9.28
C ALA A 357 23.28 -2.25 -9.44
N LYS A 358 24.36 -2.75 -10.05
CA LYS A 358 24.57 -4.20 -10.16
C LYS A 358 24.78 -4.79 -8.77
N SER A 359 24.21 -5.96 -8.51
CA SER A 359 24.29 -6.59 -7.18
C SER A 359 25.72 -6.96 -6.78
N SER A 360 26.63 -7.18 -7.74
CA SER A 360 28.06 -7.43 -7.47
C SER A 360 28.84 -6.18 -7.05
N GLU A 361 28.27 -4.99 -7.22
CA GLU A 361 28.88 -3.70 -6.87
C GLU A 361 28.48 -3.27 -5.45
N SER A 362 28.14 -4.22 -4.57
CA SER A 362 27.59 -4.00 -3.22
C SER A 362 28.53 -3.33 -2.21
N SER A 363 29.65 -2.76 -2.67
CA SER A 363 30.52 -1.90 -1.86
C SER A 363 30.00 -0.48 -1.70
N LEU A 364 28.81 -0.16 -2.24
CA LEU A 364 28.03 1.00 -1.80
C LEU A 364 27.68 0.76 -0.33
N SER A 365 28.54 1.24 0.57
CA SER A 365 28.27 1.31 2.00
C SER A 365 26.87 1.89 2.19
N LYS A 366 26.08 1.30 3.09
CA LYS A 366 24.79 1.86 3.53
C LYS A 366 24.93 3.37 3.55
N ALA A 367 24.15 4.06 2.72
CA ALA A 367 24.26 5.51 2.59
C ALA A 367 24.28 6.11 4.00
N PRO A 368 25.26 6.98 4.34
CA PRO A 368 25.33 7.55 5.67
C PRO A 368 23.97 8.19 5.96
N GLY A 369 23.27 7.65 6.97
CA GLY A 369 21.88 8.05 7.25
C GLY A 369 21.79 9.56 7.38
N ASN A 370 21.03 10.20 6.48
CA ASN A 370 20.82 11.63 6.54
C ASN A 370 20.09 11.99 7.85
N PRO A 371 20.36 13.18 8.43
CA PRO A 371 19.67 13.66 9.62
C PRO A 371 18.17 13.81 9.34
N VAL A 372 17.35 13.21 10.20
CA VAL A 372 15.89 13.31 10.17
C VAL A 372 15.48 14.74 10.56
N ILE A 373 14.68 15.40 9.72
CA ILE A 373 14.03 16.68 10.05
C ILE A 373 12.66 16.34 10.66
N LEU A 374 12.43 16.72 11.92
CA LEU A 374 11.16 16.48 12.64
C LEU A 374 10.43 17.80 12.92
N THR A 375 9.10 17.81 12.72
CA THR A 375 8.17 18.91 13.03
C THR A 375 7.61 18.79 14.46
N PRO A 376 7.25 19.90 15.15
CA PRO A 376 6.97 19.90 16.59
C PRO A 376 5.54 19.47 16.96
N LEU A 377 5.37 18.99 18.20
CA LEU A 377 4.11 18.63 18.86
C LEU A 377 4.09 19.31 20.25
N GLU A 378 3.09 20.14 20.53
CA GLU A 378 3.03 21.00 21.72
C GLU A 378 2.59 20.25 22.99
N THR A 379 3.33 20.41 24.10
CA THR A 379 2.78 20.32 25.48
C THR A 379 3.57 21.24 26.43
N SER A 380 2.91 21.80 27.45
CA SER A 380 3.45 22.81 28.37
C SER A 380 3.70 22.27 29.78
N MET A 381 4.80 22.68 30.44
CA MET A 381 5.04 22.49 31.89
C MET A 381 5.78 23.68 32.53
N VAL A 382 5.71 23.76 33.88
CA VAL A 382 5.98 24.95 34.73
C VAL A 382 7.43 25.00 35.28
N GLN A 383 7.91 26.23 35.54
CA GLN A 383 9.26 26.66 35.97
C GLN A 383 9.76 26.00 37.29
N GLY A 384 11.02 25.54 37.31
CA GLY A 384 11.71 25.01 38.50
C GLY A 384 12.12 23.52 38.45
N ALA A 385 11.94 22.84 37.32
CA ALA A 385 12.25 21.41 37.20
C ALA A 385 13.76 21.13 37.07
N GLN A 386 14.30 20.29 37.95
CA GLN A 386 15.59 19.61 37.73
C GLN A 386 15.35 18.37 36.86
N LEU A 387 15.99 18.31 35.69
CA LEU A 387 16.00 17.09 34.86
C LEU A 387 17.18 16.21 35.26
N SER A 388 16.89 15.13 35.98
CA SER A 388 17.87 14.09 36.28
C SER A 388 17.62 12.90 35.36
N TRP A 389 18.64 12.49 34.61
CA TRP A 389 18.59 11.26 33.81
C TRP A 389 19.65 10.28 34.30
N SER A 390 19.30 8.99 34.36
CA SER A 390 20.24 7.91 34.71
C SER A 390 20.23 6.87 33.61
N ALA A 391 21.42 6.49 33.13
CA ALA A 391 21.59 5.47 32.12
C ALA A 391 21.36 4.06 32.71
N PRO A 392 20.83 3.09 31.95
CA PRO A 392 20.87 1.69 32.35
C PRO A 392 22.33 1.21 32.53
N ALA A 393 22.54 0.30 33.48
CA ALA A 393 23.85 -0.05 34.06
C ALA A 393 24.93 -0.51 33.05
N ASN A 394 24.53 -0.87 31.84
CA ASN A 394 25.29 -1.51 30.77
C ASN A 394 25.71 -0.56 29.62
N ALA A 395 25.46 0.75 29.73
CA ALA A 395 25.98 1.74 28.77
C ALA A 395 27.48 2.01 29.02
N ALA A 396 28.34 1.51 28.13
CA ALA A 396 29.80 1.57 28.31
C ALA A 396 30.46 2.89 27.86
N LYS A 397 29.76 3.73 27.08
CA LYS A 397 30.12 5.11 26.69
C LYS A 397 28.93 5.70 25.93
N LEU A 398 28.47 6.89 26.31
CA LEU A 398 27.45 7.66 25.61
C LEU A 398 28.15 8.83 24.93
N ALA A 399 27.95 8.99 23.63
CA ALA A 399 28.19 10.25 22.93
C ALA A 399 26.83 10.90 22.73
N GLY A 400 26.49 11.86 23.58
CA GLY A 400 25.30 12.68 23.41
C GLY A 400 25.66 13.94 22.63
N TYR A 401 24.85 14.29 21.63
CA TYR A 401 24.89 15.61 21.02
C TYR A 401 23.72 16.42 21.56
N ILE A 402 24.01 17.61 22.08
CA ILE A 402 23.01 18.61 22.42
C ILE A 402 23.05 19.65 21.31
N ILE A 403 21.93 19.82 20.61
CA ILE A 403 21.76 20.88 19.62
C ILE A 403 20.81 21.90 20.23
N LEU A 404 21.33 23.09 20.50
CA LEU A 404 20.52 24.25 20.86
C LEU A 404 20.33 25.09 19.59
N GLY A 405 19.10 25.22 19.13
CA GLY A 405 18.74 26.04 17.97
C GLY A 405 17.75 27.14 18.35
N LYS A 406 17.86 28.31 17.72
CA LYS A 406 16.75 29.28 17.68
C LYS A 406 15.76 28.85 16.59
N LEU A 407 14.48 28.75 16.92
CA LEU A 407 13.43 28.69 15.90
C LEU A 407 13.26 30.10 15.30
N PRO A 408 13.36 30.28 13.98
CA PRO A 408 13.16 31.60 13.39
C PRO A 408 11.67 31.94 13.40
N ILE A 409 11.27 32.89 14.25
CA ILE A 409 10.11 33.73 13.91
C ILE A 409 10.62 34.71 12.86
N ALA A 410 10.13 34.61 11.64
CA ALA A 410 10.56 35.48 10.55
C ALA A 410 10.24 36.95 10.89
N VAL A 411 11.26 37.73 11.23
CA VAL A 411 11.19 39.19 11.24
C VAL A 411 11.98 39.69 10.02
N PRO A 412 11.36 40.41 9.07
CA PRO A 412 12.06 40.88 7.88
C PRO A 412 13.22 41.81 8.23
N GLY A 413 14.43 41.51 7.75
CA GLY A 413 15.58 42.43 7.76
C GLY A 413 16.72 42.14 8.74
N ARG A 414 16.83 40.94 9.33
CA ARG A 414 18.03 40.51 10.06
C ARG A 414 18.50 39.13 9.64
N ASP A 415 19.81 38.97 9.47
CA ASP A 415 20.45 37.67 9.25
C ASP A 415 20.43 36.84 10.54
N PRO A 416 20.06 35.55 10.49
CA PRO A 416 20.12 34.67 11.65
C PRO A 416 21.56 34.23 11.91
N LEU A 417 22.16 34.73 12.99
CA LEU A 417 23.35 34.11 13.59
C LEU A 417 22.90 32.97 14.52
N VAL A 418 23.32 31.75 14.23
CA VAL A 418 23.11 30.57 15.09
C VAL A 418 24.44 30.21 15.75
N PRO A 419 24.62 30.44 17.06
CA PRO A 419 25.71 29.78 17.78
C PRO A 419 25.30 28.32 18.02
N VAL A 420 26.03 27.38 17.40
CA VAL A 420 25.95 25.95 17.74
C VAL A 420 27.01 25.67 18.80
N ILE A 421 26.60 25.35 20.03
CA ILE A 421 27.51 24.85 21.06
C ILE A 421 27.44 23.33 21.03
N VAL A 422 28.56 22.68 20.68
CA VAL A 422 28.69 21.22 20.74
C VAL A 422 29.54 20.87 21.96
N GLY A 423 28.95 20.19 22.94
CA GLY A 423 29.65 19.64 24.10
C GLY A 423 29.78 18.12 24.02
N TYR A 424 30.93 17.58 24.47
CA TYR A 424 31.18 16.14 24.62
C TYR A 424 31.31 15.80 26.10
N THR A 425 30.57 14.80 26.59
CA THR A 425 30.79 14.30 27.96
C THR A 425 30.88 12.78 27.98
N GLY A 426 31.85 12.25 28.71
CA GLY A 426 32.07 10.81 28.89
C GLY A 426 31.49 10.25 30.21
N ALA A 427 30.60 10.99 30.88
CA ALA A 427 30.12 10.67 32.23
C ALA A 427 28.72 10.02 32.22
N LYS A 428 28.47 9.09 33.16
CA LYS A 428 27.17 8.37 33.32
C LYS A 428 26.02 9.28 33.75
N THR A 429 26.33 10.43 34.34
CA THR A 429 25.39 11.49 34.70
C THR A 429 26.07 12.80 34.34
N THR A 430 25.35 13.72 33.70
CA THR A 430 25.85 15.05 33.40
C THR A 430 24.81 16.07 33.83
N THR A 431 25.23 17.03 34.65
CA THR A 431 24.42 18.20 35.04
C THR A 431 24.84 19.37 34.17
N PHE A 432 23.88 20.05 33.55
CA PHE A 432 24.14 21.27 32.80
C PHE A 432 23.52 22.45 33.56
N GLU A 433 24.36 23.38 33.99
CA GLU A 433 23.92 24.68 34.50
C GLU A 433 23.91 25.67 33.34
N MET A 434 22.74 26.24 33.03
CA MET A 434 22.65 27.31 32.04
C MET A 434 22.98 28.66 32.70
N PRO A 435 23.87 29.48 32.12
CA PRO A 435 24.12 30.82 32.64
C PRO A 435 22.84 31.68 32.54
N ALA A 436 22.49 32.36 33.62
CA ALA A 436 21.24 33.14 33.75
C ALA A 436 21.13 34.37 32.82
N GLN A 437 22.11 34.67 31.95
CA GLN A 437 22.24 35.97 31.30
C GLN A 437 22.12 36.00 29.76
N ILE A 438 21.79 34.90 29.08
CA ILE A 438 21.97 34.86 27.62
C ILE A 438 20.71 35.21 26.80
N PHE A 439 19.50 35.27 27.40
CA PHE A 439 18.26 35.45 26.62
C PHE A 439 17.34 36.53 27.21
N PRO A 440 17.36 37.77 26.71
CA PRO A 440 16.34 38.75 27.04
C PRO A 440 15.07 38.51 26.21
N GLY A 441 14.03 37.94 26.82
CA GLY A 441 12.68 37.85 26.25
C GLY A 441 11.99 36.49 26.40
N ASN A 442 10.72 36.45 26.00
CA ASN A 442 9.91 35.24 25.93
C ASN A 442 10.30 34.41 24.70
N GLU A 443 11.41 33.67 24.77
CA GLU A 443 11.88 32.80 23.69
C GLU A 443 11.55 31.32 23.97
N PHE A 444 11.35 30.55 22.89
CA PHE A 444 11.24 29.09 22.93
C PHE A 444 12.61 28.47 22.70
N LEU A 445 13.02 27.56 23.57
CA LEU A 445 14.22 26.76 23.45
C LEU A 445 13.82 25.29 23.31
N THR A 446 14.30 24.60 22.29
CA THR A 446 14.12 23.15 22.14
C THR A 446 15.44 22.44 22.38
N LEU A 447 15.45 21.45 23.27
CA LEU A 447 16.55 20.52 23.50
C LEU A 447 16.19 19.17 22.90
N ALA A 448 17.00 18.71 21.95
CA ALA A 448 16.95 17.34 21.48
C ALA A 448 18.08 16.54 22.13
N VAL A 449 17.74 15.39 22.74
CA VAL A 449 18.71 14.44 23.26
C VAL A 449 18.66 13.17 22.41
N VAL A 450 19.79 12.82 21.81
CA VAL A 450 19.96 11.59 21.04
C VAL A 450 21.03 10.74 21.69
N GLY A 451 20.67 9.52 22.09
CA GLY A 451 21.63 8.52 22.53
C GLY A 451 22.26 7.85 21.32
N ILE A 452 23.59 7.69 21.34
CA ILE A 452 24.30 6.86 20.38
C ILE A 452 24.95 5.72 21.16
N ASP A 453 24.65 4.49 20.76
CA ASP A 453 25.26 3.31 21.37
C ASP A 453 26.73 3.14 20.93
N LYS A 454 27.43 2.20 21.57
CA LYS A 454 28.84 1.90 21.25
C LYS A 454 29.09 1.39 19.82
N TYR A 455 28.03 1.13 19.05
CA TYR A 455 28.06 0.65 17.67
C TYR A 455 27.59 1.72 16.66
N GLY A 456 27.27 2.93 17.12
CA GLY A 456 26.83 4.03 16.26
C GLY A 456 25.34 4.01 15.95
N HIS A 457 24.55 3.13 16.56
CA HIS A 457 23.09 3.15 16.43
C HIS A 457 22.50 4.28 17.27
N ARG A 458 21.54 4.99 16.69
CA ARG A 458 20.88 6.13 17.33
C ARG A 458 19.60 5.67 18.02
N SER A 459 19.40 6.08 19.26
CA SER A 459 18.09 5.98 19.91
C SER A 459 17.13 6.99 19.26
N PRO A 460 15.81 6.79 19.39
CA PRO A 460 14.85 7.85 19.14
C PRO A 460 15.27 9.13 19.89
N ALA A 461 15.17 10.28 19.21
CA ALA A 461 15.43 11.56 19.83
C ALA A 461 14.35 11.86 20.88
N THR A 462 14.76 12.24 22.08
CA THR A 462 13.82 12.79 23.07
C THR A 462 13.89 14.29 23.02
N PHE A 463 12.76 14.95 22.78
CA PHE A 463 12.65 16.40 22.69
C PHE A 463 12.11 16.98 24.00
N TYR A 464 12.69 18.11 24.40
CA TYR A 464 12.24 18.90 25.53
C TYR A 464 12.11 20.36 25.06
N ASP A 465 10.89 20.89 25.06
CA ASP A 465 10.65 22.29 24.77
C ASP A 465 10.58 23.10 26.07
N PHE A 466 11.22 24.27 26.08
CA PHE A 466 11.25 25.20 27.19
C PHE A 466 10.76 26.57 26.72
N MET A 467 9.90 27.20 27.51
CA MET A 467 9.52 28.59 27.30
C MET A 467 10.16 29.41 28.41
N THR A 468 11.08 30.32 28.08
CA THR A 468 11.65 31.20 29.11
C THR A 468 10.63 32.31 29.38
N ARG A 469 10.05 32.36 30.59
CA ARG A 469 9.31 33.55 31.04
C ARG A 469 10.21 34.33 31.98
N THR A 470 10.50 35.58 31.62
CA THR A 470 10.93 36.58 32.61
C THR A 470 9.77 36.86 33.57
N PRO A 471 10.02 37.00 34.88
CA PRO A 471 9.03 37.53 35.83
C PRO A 471 8.47 38.89 35.40
#